data_AF-A0A1W1WAK0-F1
#
_entry.id   AF-A0A1W1WAK0-F1
#
_cell.length_a   1.000
_cell.length_b   1.000
_cell.length_c   1.000
_cell.angle_alpha   90.00
_cell.angle_beta   90.00
_cell.angle_gamma   90.00
#
_symmetry.space_group_name_H-M   'P 1'
#
loop_
_entity.id
_entity.type
_entity.pdbx_description
1 polymer ?
#
loop_
_entity_poly.entity_id
_entity_poly.type
_entity_poly.pdbx_seq_one_letter_code
_entity_poly.pdbx_strand_id
1 'polypeptide(L)'
;MAAKSILEDIKKELESHVGEKIRLKANKGRKKVDEKEGILEKTYPHIFVVKIEEEHLSEKSERRVSYSYTDVLTETVELILPESLSN
;
A
#
# COMPACT_ATOMS: atom_id res chain seq x y z
N MET A 1 -4.17 24.25 2.44
CA MET A 1 -4.50 23.94 1.03
C MET A 1 -3.50 22.99 0.37
N ALA A 2 -2.20 22.98 0.73
CA ALA A 2 -1.19 22.11 0.11
C ALA A 2 -1.33 20.60 0.43
N ALA A 3 -1.74 20.22 1.64
CA ALA A 3 -1.86 18.78 1.99
C ALA A 3 -2.98 18.06 1.22
N LYS A 4 -4.04 18.78 0.82
CA LYS A 4 -5.17 18.20 0.09
C LYS A 4 -4.76 17.78 -1.32
N SER A 5 -4.00 18.62 -2.02
CA SER A 5 -3.53 18.28 -3.38
C SER A 5 -2.60 17.08 -3.38
N ILE A 6 -1.69 16.97 -2.40
CA ILE A 6 -0.78 15.83 -2.31
C ILE A 6 -1.53 14.52 -2.06
N LEU A 7 -2.54 14.51 -1.18
CA LEU A 7 -3.37 13.33 -0.95
C LEU A 7 -4.18 12.94 -2.20
N GLU A 8 -4.64 13.92 -2.98
CA GLU A 8 -5.31 13.68 -4.26
C GLU A 8 -4.36 13.08 -5.30
N ASP A 9 -3.10 13.50 -5.33
CA ASP A 9 -2.09 12.96 -6.24
C ASP A 9 -1.71 11.52 -5.86
N ILE A 10 -1.44 11.25 -4.56
CA ILE A 10 -1.22 9.88 -4.05
C ILE A 10 -2.41 8.97 -4.40
N LYS A 11 -3.63 9.49 -4.25
CA LYS A 11 -4.84 8.75 -4.59
C LYS A 11 -4.89 8.40 -6.08
N LYS A 12 -4.62 9.36 -6.97
CA LYS A 12 -4.62 9.14 -8.43
C LYS A 12 -3.57 8.13 -8.86
N GLU A 13 -2.37 8.23 -8.28
CA GLU A 13 -1.28 7.27 -8.51
C GLU A 13 -1.72 5.86 -8.08
N LEU A 14 -2.28 5.71 -6.87
CA LEU A 14 -2.78 4.40 -6.45
C LEU A 14 -3.95 3.90 -7.30
N GLU A 15 -4.81 4.79 -7.79
CA GLU A 15 -5.90 4.44 -8.69
C GLU A 15 -5.40 3.86 -10.03
N SER A 16 -4.25 4.32 -10.56
CA SER A 16 -3.68 3.76 -11.78
C SER A 16 -3.03 2.38 -11.60
N HIS A 17 -2.67 2.01 -10.36
CA HIS A 17 -2.05 0.71 -10.04
C HIS A 17 -3.01 -0.30 -9.40
N VAL A 18 -4.33 -0.05 -9.43
CA VAL A 18 -5.32 -1.02 -8.93
C VAL A 18 -5.26 -2.30 -9.77
N GLY A 19 -5.09 -3.43 -9.08
CA GLY A 19 -4.90 -4.76 -9.68
C GLY A 19 -3.44 -5.18 -9.80
N GLU A 20 -2.49 -4.28 -9.53
CA GLU A 20 -1.06 -4.58 -9.63
C GLU A 20 -0.46 -5.07 -8.32
N LYS A 21 0.64 -5.81 -8.43
CA LYS A 21 1.42 -6.27 -7.27
C LYS A 21 2.29 -5.11 -6.78
N ILE A 22 2.13 -4.77 -5.51
CA ILE A 22 2.85 -3.71 -4.82
C ILE A 22 3.58 -4.29 -3.60
N ARG A 23 4.64 -3.61 -3.16
CA ARG A 23 5.26 -3.87 -1.85
C ARG A 23 4.91 -2.77 -0.87
N LEU A 24 4.59 -3.18 0.34
CA LEU A 24 4.23 -2.35 1.47
C LEU A 24 5.32 -2.47 2.51
N LYS A 25 5.84 -1.35 2.99
CA LYS A 25 6.80 -1.31 4.08
C LYS A 25 6.22 -0.45 5.21
N ALA A 26 5.73 -1.11 6.25
CA ALA A 26 5.07 -0.45 7.38
C ALA A 26 6.04 -0.30 8.58
N ASN A 27 6.15 0.92 9.10
CA ASN A 27 7.00 1.26 10.23
C ASN A 27 6.26 0.97 11.56
N LYS A 28 6.44 -0.23 12.12
CA LYS A 28 5.76 -0.67 13.36
C LYS A 28 6.45 -0.23 14.67
N GLY A 29 7.47 0.64 14.62
CA GLY A 29 8.11 1.23 15.80
C GLY A 29 9.64 1.32 15.73
N ARG A 30 10.31 1.43 16.89
CA ARG A 30 11.72 1.87 17.07
C ARG A 30 12.82 1.03 16.39
N LYS A 31 12.49 -0.07 15.71
CA LYS A 31 13.45 -0.87 14.93
C LYS A 31 12.83 -1.98 14.07
N LYS A 32 11.50 -2.02 13.93
CA LYS A 32 10.78 -3.08 13.22
C LYS A 32 10.08 -2.50 12.00
N VAL A 33 10.62 -2.87 10.85
CA VAL A 33 10.05 -2.62 9.54
C VAL A 33 9.40 -3.92 9.10
N ASP A 34 8.10 -3.88 8.80
CA ASP A 34 7.35 -5.02 8.29
C ASP A 34 7.15 -4.82 6.79
N GLU A 35 7.83 -5.64 5.98
CA GLU A 35 7.70 -5.62 4.53
C GLU A 35 6.76 -6.74 4.08
N LYS A 36 5.75 -6.38 3.29
CA LYS A 36 4.75 -7.31 2.77
C LYS A 36 4.53 -7.06 1.29
N GLU A 37 4.35 -8.13 0.53
CA GLU A 37 3.92 -8.05 -0.86
C GLU A 37 2.42 -8.32 -0.95
N GLY A 38 1.72 -7.59 -1.81
CA GLY A 38 0.29 -7.82 -2.03
C GLY A 38 -0.21 -7.17 -3.31
N ILE A 39 -1.45 -7.44 -3.67
CA ILE A 39 -2.13 -6.84 -4.81
C ILE A 39 -2.94 -5.64 -4.32
N LEU A 40 -2.76 -4.47 -4.92
CA LEU A 40 -3.61 -3.32 -4.66
C LEU A 40 -5.02 -3.63 -5.16
N GLU A 41 -5.93 -4.00 -4.27
CA GLU A 41 -7.23 -4.57 -4.67
C GLU A 41 -8.23 -3.48 -5.01
N LYS A 42 -8.32 -2.44 -4.17
CA LYS A 42 -9.29 -1.34 -4.31
C LYS A 42 -8.77 -0.05 -3.70
N THR A 43 -9.26 1.07 -4.22
CA THR A 43 -9.09 2.41 -3.65
C THR A 43 -10.44 3.00 -3.30
N TYR A 44 -10.48 3.82 -2.25
CA TYR A 44 -11.65 4.51 -1.73
C TYR A 44 -11.28 5.97 -1.40
N PRO A 45 -12.24 6.88 -1.16
CA PRO A 45 -11.92 8.30 -0.95
C PRO A 45 -10.86 8.62 0.12
N HIS A 46 -10.68 7.77 1.14
CA HIS A 46 -9.76 8.01 2.26
C HIS A 46 -8.76 6.89 2.53
N ILE A 47 -8.97 5.71 1.94
CA ILE A 47 -8.18 4.51 2.19
C ILE A 47 -7.99 3.71 0.91
N PHE A 48 -7.02 2.82 0.91
CA PHE A 48 -6.83 1.79 -0.10
C PHE A 48 -6.71 0.43 0.57
N VAL A 49 -7.06 -0.63 -0.17
CA VAL A 49 -7.10 -2.02 0.30
C VAL A 49 -6.09 -2.83 -0.48
N VAL A 50 -5.24 -3.55 0.23
CA VAL A 50 -4.23 -4.44 -0.33
C VAL A 50 -4.52 -5.86 0.11
N LYS A 51 -4.57 -6.77 -0.87
CA LYS A 51 -4.71 -8.20 -0.66
C LYS A 51 -3.33 -8.83 -0.56
N ILE A 52 -3.00 -9.35 0.61
CA ILE A 52 -1.74 -10.02 0.91
C ILE A 52 -2.01 -11.52 0.93
N GLU A 53 -1.26 -12.28 0.15
CA GLU A 53 -1.29 -13.74 0.19
C GLU A 53 -0.24 -14.19 1.21
N GLU A 54 -0.67 -14.71 2.36
CA GLU A 54 0.23 -15.30 3.35
C GLU A 54 0.28 -16.82 3.08
N GLU A 55 1.45 -17.31 2.64
CA GLU A 55 1.67 -18.75 2.45
C GLU A 55 1.97 -19.39 3.82
N HIS A 56 0.92 -19.81 4.52
CA HIS A 56 1.06 -20.66 5.69
C HIS A 56 0.97 -22.14 5.31
N LEU A 57 1.74 -22.98 6.02
CA LEU A 57 1.99 -24.41 5.76
C LEU A 57 0.75 -25.32 5.67
N SER A 58 -0.46 -24.83 5.91
CA SER A 58 -1.69 -25.64 5.86
C SER A 58 -2.82 -25.07 5.01
N GLU A 59 -2.90 -23.75 4.77
CA GLU A 59 -4.00 -23.12 4.03
C GLU A 59 -3.53 -21.81 3.38
N LYS A 60 -3.89 -21.58 2.11
CA LYS A 60 -3.72 -20.25 1.47
C LYS A 60 -4.66 -19.27 2.17
N SER A 61 -4.12 -18.46 3.07
CA SER A 61 -4.89 -17.41 3.74
C SER A 61 -4.69 -16.08 3.02
N GLU A 62 -5.78 -15.56 2.49
CA GLU A 62 -5.80 -14.24 1.86
C GLU A 62 -6.17 -13.20 2.92
N ARG A 63 -5.24 -12.30 3.24
CA ARG A 63 -5.48 -11.23 4.20
C ARG A 63 -5.63 -9.90 3.48
N ARG A 64 -6.74 -9.21 3.71
CA ARG A 64 -6.94 -7.84 3.27
C ARG A 64 -6.50 -6.87 4.37
N VAL A 65 -5.65 -5.93 4.02
CA VAL A 65 -5.25 -4.82 4.89
C VAL A 65 -5.64 -3.50 4.25
N SER A 66 -6.00 -2.53 5.06
CA SER A 66 -6.35 -1.19 4.59
C SER A 66 -5.44 -0.14 5.21
N TYR A 67 -5.00 0.81 4.39
CA TYR A 67 -4.17 1.94 4.81
C TYR A 67 -4.78 3.24 4.29
N SER A 68 -4.51 4.34 4.98
CA SER A 68 -4.94 5.67 4.55
C SER A 68 -3.87 6.35 3.68
N TYR A 69 -4.30 7.29 2.86
CA TYR A 69 -3.36 8.14 2.10
C TYR A 69 -2.47 8.98 3.01
N THR A 70 -2.94 9.29 4.22
CA THR A 70 -2.17 9.98 5.25
C THR A 70 -1.02 9.10 5.76
N ASP A 71 -1.19 7.77 5.82
CA ASP A 71 -0.12 6.87 6.24
C ASP A 71 1.05 6.88 5.26
N VAL A 72 0.74 7.02 3.96
CA VAL A 72 1.72 7.19 2.88
C VAL A 72 2.37 8.57 2.97
N LEU A 73 1.57 9.62 3.13
CA LEU A 73 2.05 11.00 3.27
C LEU A 73 2.97 11.19 4.48
N THR A 74 2.71 10.47 5.58
CA THR A 74 3.49 10.56 6.83
C THR A 74 4.61 9.53 6.92
N GLU A 75 4.88 8.79 5.83
CA GLU A 75 5.91 7.74 5.77
C GLU A 75 5.73 6.64 6.83
N THR A 76 4.53 6.52 7.38
CA THR A 76 4.15 5.40 8.26
C THR A 76 4.08 4.11 7.45
N VAL A 77 3.70 4.23 6.17
CA VAL A 77 3.65 3.17 5.17
C VAL A 77 4.33 3.65 3.89
N GLU A 78 5.41 3.00 3.50
CA GLU A 78 6.04 3.22 2.20
C GLU A 78 5.47 2.22 1.18
N LEU A 79 5.18 2.70 -0.03
CA LEU A 79 4.67 1.91 -1.14
C LEU A 79 5.73 1.81 -2.23
N ILE A 80 5.95 0.59 -2.72
CA ILE A 80 6.82 0.34 -3.88
C ILE A 80 5.93 -0.21 -4.99
N LEU A 81 5.68 0.63 -5.98
CA LEU A 81 4.87 0.35 -7.17
C LEU A 81 5.76 -0.23 -8.29
N PRO A 82 5.24 -1.14 -9.13
CA PRO A 82 6.04 -1.86 -10.12
C PRO A 82 6.55 -0.97 -11.28
N GLU A 83 5.89 0.14 -11.62
CA GLU A 83 6.38 1.09 -12.63
C GLU A 83 7.66 1.84 -12.22
N SER A 84 8.02 1.84 -10.94
CA SER A 84 9.29 2.43 -10.47
C SER A 84 10.55 1.68 -10.94
N LEU A 85 10.39 0.52 -11.59
CA LEU A 85 11.49 -0.31 -12.13
C LEU A 85 11.71 -0.15 -13.65
N SER A 86 10.96 0.72 -14.33
CA SER A 86 11.13 0.97 -15.77
C SER A 86 11.78 2.35 -15.99
N ASN A 87 13.10 2.42 -15.85
CA ASN A 87 13.90 3.56 -16.31
C ASN A 87 15.16 3.06 -17.02
#